data_AF-A0A8T6NYQ6-F1
#
_entry.id   AF-A0A8T6NYQ6-F1
#
_cell.length_a   1.000
_cell.length_b   1.000
_cell.length_c   1.000
_cell.angle_alpha   90.00
_cell.angle_beta   90.00
_cell.angle_gamma   90.00
#
_symmetry.space_group_name_H-M   'P 1'
#
loop_
_entity.id
_entity.type
_entity.pdbx_description
1 polymer ?
#
loop_
_entity_poly.entity_id
_entity_poly.type
_entity_poly.pdbx_seq_one_letter_code
_entity_poly.pdbx_strand_id
1 'polypeptide(L)'
;MTVALLFGQMAFAALPRIDPVQQEPAEGESENFHAQLDVLEGPFESGPEVTAACLSCHEGAAEQIMATSHWTWEYEHPVLEETVGKVNVINNYCVSVRENEPRCTSCHVGYGWADDSFDFTDETAVD
;
A
#
# COMPACT_ATOMS: atom_id res chain seq x y z
N MET A 1 17.50 38.57 -58.72
CA MET A 1 16.11 38.08 -58.94
C MET A 1 16.05 36.65 -58.44
N THR A 2 15.25 36.20 -57.49
CA THR A 2 14.44 36.81 -56.43
C THR A 2 14.30 35.64 -55.45
N VAL A 3 14.70 35.83 -54.20
CA VAL A 3 14.59 34.81 -53.15
C VAL A 3 13.11 34.69 -52.78
N ALA A 4 12.49 33.53 -53.03
CA ALA A 4 11.15 33.23 -52.54
C ALA A 4 11.28 32.25 -51.36
N LEU A 5 11.40 32.82 -50.16
CA LEU A 5 11.28 32.10 -48.90
C LEU A 5 9.80 31.72 -48.70
N LEU A 6 9.46 30.48 -49.03
CA LEU A 6 8.19 29.87 -48.65
C LEU A 6 8.26 29.47 -47.17
N PHE A 7 8.05 30.43 -46.27
CA PHE A 7 7.73 30.13 -44.88
C PHE A 7 6.32 29.54 -44.85
N GLY A 8 6.24 28.21 -44.82
CA GLY A 8 4.99 27.51 -44.51
C GLY A 8 4.55 27.88 -43.10
N GLN A 9 3.45 28.62 -42.98
CA GLN A 9 2.76 28.84 -41.72
C GLN A 9 2.17 27.50 -41.26
N MET A 10 2.90 26.78 -40.41
CA MET A 10 2.29 25.73 -39.61
C MET A 10 1.38 26.42 -38.59
N ALA A 11 0.08 26.41 -38.87
CA ALA A 11 -0.93 26.72 -37.87
C ALA A 11 -0.83 25.67 -36.76
N PHE A 12 -0.29 26.05 -35.61
CA PHE A 12 -0.43 25.27 -34.38
C PHE A 12 -1.91 25.28 -34.01
N ALA A 13 -2.61 24.20 -34.32
CA ALA A 13 -3.93 23.96 -33.77
C ALA A 13 -3.78 23.87 -32.24
N ALA A 14 -4.42 24.79 -31.52
CA ALA A 14 -4.53 24.70 -30.07
C ALA A 14 -5.28 23.41 -29.73
N LEU A 15 -4.60 22.46 -29.10
CA LEU A 15 -5.26 21.30 -28.53
C LEU A 15 -6.23 21.78 -27.44
N PRO A 16 -7.43 21.18 -27.32
CA PRO A 16 -8.32 21.51 -26.23
C PRO A 16 -7.61 21.25 -24.91
N ARG A 17 -7.74 22.19 -23.96
CA ARG A 17 -7.33 21.94 -22.58
C ARG A 17 -8.22 20.83 -22.05
N ILE A 18 -7.60 19.71 -21.65
CA ILE A 18 -8.27 18.72 -20.81
C ILE A 18 -8.19 19.29 -19.40
N ASP A 19 -9.29 19.88 -18.95
CA ASP A 19 -9.43 20.22 -17.53
C ASP A 19 -9.41 18.90 -16.73
N PRO A 20 -8.74 18.86 -15.56
CA PRO A 20 -8.77 17.68 -14.71
C PRO A 20 -10.23 17.37 -14.37
N VAL A 21 -10.65 16.12 -14.60
CA VAL A 21 -11.95 15.63 -14.15
C VAL A 21 -11.99 15.76 -12.64
N GLN A 22 -12.71 16.76 -12.15
CA GLN A 22 -13.13 16.76 -10.75
C GLN A 22 -14.23 15.71 -10.66
N GLN A 23 -13.95 14.60 -9.98
CA GLN A 23 -14.99 13.63 -9.65
C GLN A 23 -15.94 14.32 -8.67
N GLU A 24 -17.13 14.67 -9.17
CA GLU A 24 -18.27 14.99 -8.31
C GLU A 24 -18.57 13.72 -7.48
N PRO A 25 -18.71 13.83 -6.15
CA PRO A 25 -19.04 12.68 -5.32
C PRO A 25 -20.37 12.08 -5.78
N ALA A 26 -20.44 10.75 -5.82
CA ALA A 26 -21.62 10.07 -6.33
C ALA A 26 -22.81 10.33 -5.37
N GLU A 27 -23.98 10.66 -5.93
CA GLU A 27 -25.19 10.84 -5.13
C GLU A 27 -25.50 9.54 -4.36
N GLY A 28 -25.28 9.56 -3.04
CA GLY A 28 -25.47 8.40 -2.15
C GLY A 28 -24.21 7.97 -1.37
N GLU A 29 -23.06 8.63 -1.54
CA GLU A 29 -21.92 8.40 -0.66
C GLU A 29 -22.24 8.91 0.75
N SER A 30 -22.42 7.98 1.68
CA SER A 30 -22.67 8.29 3.09
C SER A 30 -21.50 9.11 3.64
N GLU A 31 -21.79 10.20 4.34
CA GLU A 31 -20.89 10.82 5.30
C GLU A 31 -20.10 9.74 6.05
N ASN A 32 -18.78 9.89 6.21
CA ASN A 32 -17.84 8.91 6.80
C ASN A 32 -18.54 7.82 7.65
N PHE A 33 -18.92 6.71 7.02
CA PHE A 33 -19.75 5.67 7.67
C PHE A 33 -19.07 5.12 8.92
N HIS A 34 -17.74 4.97 8.89
CA HIS A 34 -16.95 4.52 10.04
C HIS A 34 -17.09 5.43 11.26
N ALA A 35 -17.30 6.74 11.07
CA ALA A 35 -17.49 7.69 12.18
C ALA A 35 -18.85 7.55 12.88
N GLN A 36 -19.77 6.75 12.33
CA GLN A 36 -21.12 6.52 12.87
C GLN A 36 -21.23 5.14 13.54
N LEU A 37 -20.15 4.37 13.61
CA LEU A 37 -20.15 3.00 14.12
C LEU A 37 -19.68 2.94 15.57
N ASP A 38 -20.58 2.50 16.46
CA ASP A 38 -20.29 2.24 17.88
C ASP A 38 -19.07 1.29 18.06
N VAL A 39 -18.91 0.31 17.15
CA VAL A 39 -17.78 -0.65 17.20
C VAL A 39 -16.40 0.01 16.98
N LEU A 40 -16.36 1.26 16.47
CA LEU A 40 -15.14 2.03 16.25
C LEU A 40 -14.97 3.21 17.22
N GLU A 41 -15.86 3.39 18.19
CA GLU A 41 -15.77 4.50 19.17
C GLU A 41 -14.59 4.35 20.15
N GLY A 42 -14.14 3.11 20.40
CA GLY A 42 -13.07 2.80 21.34
C GLY A 42 -13.47 2.99 22.82
N PRO A 43 -12.51 3.09 23.75
CA PRO A 43 -11.06 3.13 23.51
C PRO A 43 -10.51 1.78 23.03
N PHE A 44 -9.42 1.85 22.27
CA PHE A 44 -8.59 0.69 21.92
C PHE A 44 -7.22 0.85 22.59
N GLU A 45 -6.72 -0.21 23.21
CA GLU A 45 -5.43 -0.24 23.90
C GLU A 45 -4.27 -0.62 22.94
N SER A 46 -4.59 -1.17 21.77
CA SER A 46 -3.60 -1.60 20.79
C SER A 46 -4.12 -1.54 19.34
N GLY A 47 -3.19 -1.54 18.37
CA GLY A 47 -3.52 -1.67 16.94
C GLY A 47 -4.32 -2.93 16.61
N PRO A 48 -3.93 -4.13 17.09
CA PRO A 48 -4.68 -5.35 16.85
C PRO A 48 -6.14 -5.33 17.32
N GLU A 49 -6.47 -4.57 18.38
CA GLU A 49 -7.86 -4.38 18.80
C GLU A 49 -8.67 -3.57 17.77
N VAL A 50 -8.04 -2.57 17.14
CA VAL A 50 -8.65 -1.82 16.02
C VAL A 50 -8.85 -2.75 14.83
N THR A 51 -7.84 -3.54 14.45
CA THR A 51 -7.93 -4.50 13.35
C THR A 51 -9.04 -5.53 13.60
N ALA A 52 -9.16 -6.06 14.82
CA ALA A 52 -10.25 -6.96 15.19
C ALA A 52 -11.64 -6.30 15.00
N ALA A 53 -11.78 -5.01 15.29
CA ALA A 53 -13.01 -4.27 15.01
C ALA A 53 -13.26 -4.13 13.49
N CYS A 54 -12.23 -3.84 12.69
CA CYS A 54 -12.31 -3.76 11.22
C CYS A 54 -12.79 -5.10 10.62
N LEU A 55 -12.22 -6.22 11.09
CA LEU A 55 -12.53 -7.56 10.58
C LEU A 55 -13.96 -8.02 10.89
N SER A 56 -14.67 -7.37 11.82
CA SER A 56 -16.10 -7.64 12.06
C SER A 56 -16.99 -7.34 10.83
N CYS A 57 -16.50 -6.49 9.91
CA CYS A 57 -17.16 -6.16 8.65
C CYS A 57 -16.30 -6.51 7.41
N HIS A 58 -14.98 -6.56 7.55
CA HIS A 58 -14.01 -6.78 6.47
C HIS A 58 -13.28 -8.14 6.59
N GLU A 59 -14.03 -9.23 6.79
CA GLU A 59 -13.49 -10.58 7.03
C GLU A 59 -12.38 -11.00 6.03
N GLY A 60 -12.54 -10.72 4.74
CA GLY A 60 -11.55 -11.10 3.72
C GLY A 60 -10.40 -10.10 3.48
N ALA A 61 -10.39 -8.96 4.17
CA ALA A 61 -9.40 -7.92 3.90
C ALA A 61 -8.00 -8.28 4.43
N ALA A 62 -7.93 -8.87 5.63
CA ALA A 62 -6.64 -9.35 6.16
C ALA A 62 -6.05 -10.43 5.26
N GLU A 63 -6.82 -11.44 4.87
CA GLU A 63 -6.37 -12.50 3.96
C GLU A 63 -5.79 -11.92 2.65
N GLN A 64 -6.45 -10.91 2.08
CA GLN A 64 -5.97 -10.25 0.86
C GLN A 64 -4.62 -9.55 1.06
N ILE A 65 -4.42 -8.86 2.18
CA ILE A 65 -3.14 -8.20 2.50
C ILE A 65 -2.06 -9.24 2.80
N MET A 66 -2.42 -10.29 3.54
CA MET A 66 -1.51 -11.36 3.96
C MET A 66 -0.98 -12.18 2.78
N ALA A 67 -1.73 -12.23 1.67
CA ALA A 67 -1.28 -12.82 0.42
C ALA A 67 -0.27 -11.96 -0.37
N THR A 68 0.07 -10.75 0.09
CA THR A 68 0.98 -9.84 -0.63
C THR A 68 2.39 -9.80 -0.07
N SER A 69 3.31 -9.23 -0.84
CA SER A 69 4.68 -8.95 -0.40
C SER A 69 4.77 -7.87 0.68
N HIS A 70 3.71 -7.09 0.94
CA HIS A 70 3.71 -6.16 2.07
C HIS A 70 3.69 -6.90 3.40
N TRP A 71 2.94 -8.01 3.48
CA TRP A 71 2.87 -8.87 4.67
C TRP A 71 4.02 -9.87 4.75
N THR A 72 4.25 -10.64 3.69
CA THR A 72 5.28 -11.70 3.71
C THR A 72 6.70 -11.14 3.67
N TRP A 73 6.88 -9.95 3.08
CA TRP A 73 8.20 -9.42 2.68
C TRP A 73 8.98 -10.33 1.73
N GLU A 74 8.28 -11.23 1.04
CA GLU A 74 8.85 -12.18 0.09
C GLU A 74 8.45 -11.83 -1.35
N TYR A 75 9.31 -12.23 -2.28
CA TYR A 75 9.08 -12.12 -3.72
C TYR A 75 9.77 -13.27 -4.44
N GLU A 76 9.01 -14.06 -5.20
CA GLU A 76 9.55 -15.12 -6.05
C GLU A 76 10.22 -14.52 -7.29
N HIS A 77 11.55 -14.62 -7.39
CA HIS A 77 12.29 -14.01 -8.48
C HIS A 77 12.27 -14.90 -9.74
N PRO A 78 11.64 -14.47 -10.86
CA PRO A 78 11.32 -15.34 -11.99
C PRO A 78 12.53 -15.85 -12.79
N VAL A 79 13.70 -15.25 -12.57
CA VAL A 79 14.95 -15.61 -13.26
C VAL A 79 15.93 -16.34 -12.35
N LEU A 80 15.88 -16.07 -11.05
CA LEU A 80 16.85 -16.65 -10.10
C LEU A 80 16.34 -17.97 -9.52
N GLU A 81 15.03 -18.24 -9.62
CA GLU A 81 14.39 -19.38 -8.97
C GLU A 81 14.64 -19.39 -7.45
N GLU A 82 14.76 -18.20 -6.87
CA GLU A 82 14.99 -17.95 -5.45
C GLU A 82 13.92 -16.98 -4.92
N THR A 83 13.44 -17.24 -3.70
CA THR A 83 12.61 -16.30 -2.94
C THR A 83 13.50 -15.18 -2.41
N VAL A 84 13.35 -13.99 -2.99
CA VAL A 84 14.00 -12.76 -2.52
C VAL A 84 12.99 -11.94 -1.70
N GLY A 85 13.29 -10.67 -1.44
CA GLY A 85 12.42 -9.77 -0.69
C GLY A 85 13.11 -9.22 0.56
N LYS A 86 12.42 -8.33 1.28
CA LYS A 86 13.04 -7.59 2.40
C LYS A 86 13.53 -8.53 3.51
N VAL A 87 12.87 -9.66 3.73
CA VAL A 87 13.28 -10.65 4.74
C VAL A 87 14.49 -11.49 4.31
N ASN A 88 14.69 -11.69 3.00
CA ASN A 88 15.71 -12.60 2.43
C ASN A 88 16.93 -11.89 1.80
N VAL A 89 16.85 -10.59 1.52
CA VAL A 89 17.93 -9.84 0.86
C VAL A 89 18.88 -9.19 1.86
N ILE A 90 20.18 -9.36 1.60
CA ILE A 90 21.24 -8.61 2.28
C ILE A 90 21.59 -7.37 1.48
N ASN A 91 21.69 -6.22 2.16
CA ASN A 91 22.13 -4.96 1.55
C ASN A 91 23.32 -4.33 2.28
N ASN A 92 23.83 -3.21 1.77
CA ASN A 92 24.95 -2.47 2.34
C ASN A 92 24.53 -1.31 3.27
N TYR A 93 23.28 -1.33 3.76
CA TYR A 93 22.74 -0.37 4.72
C TYR A 93 22.63 -1.02 6.11
N CYS A 94 21.43 -1.47 6.49
CA CYS A 94 21.19 -2.15 7.77
C CYS A 94 21.46 -3.66 7.70
N VAL A 95 22.07 -4.12 6.60
CA VAL A 95 22.50 -5.51 6.35
C VAL A 95 21.34 -6.48 6.17
N SER A 96 20.61 -6.83 7.23
CA SER A 96 19.55 -7.85 7.18
C SER A 96 18.41 -7.53 8.15
N VAL A 97 17.21 -8.03 7.86
CA VAL A 97 16.09 -8.01 8.81
C VAL A 97 16.31 -8.98 9.96
N ARG A 98 16.84 -10.17 9.68
CA ARG A 98 17.11 -11.21 10.69
C ARG A 98 17.94 -10.65 11.84
N GLU A 99 17.52 -10.94 13.07
CA GLU A 99 18.11 -10.47 14.33
C GLU A 99 18.01 -8.94 14.54
N ASN A 100 17.25 -8.23 13.71
CA ASN A 100 17.04 -6.78 13.74
C ASN A 100 15.56 -6.39 13.57
N GLU A 101 14.66 -7.37 13.68
CA GLU A 101 13.23 -7.27 13.39
C GLU A 101 12.60 -6.06 14.08
N PRO A 102 12.75 -5.82 15.40
CA PRO A 102 12.04 -4.72 16.08
C PRO A 102 12.34 -3.33 15.50
N ARG A 103 13.50 -3.14 14.85
CA ARG A 103 13.84 -1.90 14.15
C ARG A 103 13.37 -1.90 12.70
N CYS A 104 13.39 -3.05 12.04
CA CYS A 104 13.04 -3.17 10.63
C CYS A 104 11.52 -3.18 10.39
N THR A 105 10.76 -3.76 11.32
CA THR A 105 9.31 -4.02 11.25
C THR A 105 8.47 -2.83 11.73
N SER A 106 9.10 -1.73 12.16
CA SER A 106 8.41 -0.43 12.24
C SER A 106 7.87 0.07 10.89
N CYS A 107 8.27 -0.58 9.78
CA CYS A 107 7.75 -0.33 8.44
C CYS A 107 7.08 -1.57 7.84
N HIS A 108 6.80 -2.60 8.64
CA HIS A 108 5.98 -3.74 8.24
C HIS A 108 4.50 -3.35 8.41
N VAL A 109 3.61 -3.92 7.59
CA VAL A 109 2.15 -3.69 7.69
C VAL A 109 1.54 -4.65 8.72
N GLY A 110 2.22 -4.78 9.85
CA GLY A 110 1.78 -5.66 10.90
C GLY A 110 2.37 -5.35 12.26
N TYR A 111 1.62 -5.77 13.28
CA TYR A 111 1.90 -5.49 14.68
C TYR A 111 2.60 -6.67 15.35
N GLY A 112 3.71 -6.39 16.05
CA GLY A 112 4.34 -7.36 16.95
C GLY A 112 5.39 -8.27 16.33
N TRP A 113 5.79 -8.07 15.07
CA TRP A 113 6.91 -8.81 14.49
C TRP A 113 8.24 -8.38 15.13
N ALA A 114 8.67 -9.13 16.14
CA ALA A 114 9.86 -8.85 16.93
C ALA A 114 11.00 -9.86 16.73
N ASP A 115 10.69 -11.05 16.23
CA ASP A 115 11.63 -12.16 15.99
C ASP A 115 10.99 -13.24 15.09
N ASP A 116 11.58 -14.43 15.03
CA ASP A 116 11.13 -15.56 14.22
C ASP A 116 9.87 -16.28 14.76
N SER A 117 9.35 -15.86 15.91
CA SER A 117 8.11 -16.40 16.50
C SER A 117 6.84 -15.67 16.03
N PHE A 118 6.97 -14.66 15.16
CA PHE A 118 5.83 -13.92 14.62
C PHE A 118 4.84 -14.84 13.88
N ASP A 119 3.56 -14.75 14.26
CA ASP A 119 2.50 -15.55 13.64
C ASP A 119 1.97 -14.86 12.38
N PHE A 120 2.50 -15.25 11.22
CA PHE A 120 2.04 -14.76 9.92
C PHE A 120 0.61 -15.20 9.55
N THR A 121 -0.08 -15.96 10.41
CA THR A 121 -1.48 -16.37 10.23
C THR A 121 -2.46 -15.60 11.10
N ASP A 122 -1.98 -14.74 12.02
CA ASP A 122 -2.84 -13.89 12.83
C ASP A 122 -3.33 -12.68 12.03
N GLU A 123 -4.59 -12.73 11.60
CA GLU A 123 -5.24 -11.64 10.85
C GLU A 123 -5.38 -10.35 11.67
N THR A 124 -5.43 -10.45 13.00
CA THR A 124 -5.51 -9.27 13.86
C THR A 124 -4.21 -8.49 13.93
N ALA A 125 -3.09 -9.11 13.50
CA ALA A 125 -1.81 -8.45 13.43
C ALA A 125 -1.61 -7.61 12.16
N VAL A 126 -2.57 -7.49 11.24
CA VAL A 126 -2.49 -6.58 10.07
C VAL A 126 -2.64 -5.11 10.51
N ASP A 127 -1.77 -4.22 10.00
CA ASP A 127 -1.81 -2.75 10.17
C ASP A 127 -2.28 -2.04 8.88
#